data_AF-A0A7Z9VDG2-F1
#
_entry.id   AF-A0A7Z9VDG2-F1
#
_cell.length_a   1.000
_cell.length_b   1.000
_cell.length_c   1.000
_cell.angle_alpha   90.00
_cell.angle_beta   90.00
_cell.angle_gamma   90.00
#
_symmetry.space_group_name_H-M   'P 1'
#
loop_
_entity.id
_entity.type
_entity.pdbx_description
1 polymer ?
#
loop_
_entity_poly.entity_id
_entity_poly.type
_entity_poly.pdbx_seq_one_letter_code
_entity_poly.pdbx_strand_id
1 'polypeptide(L)'
;MDISVKGKNLDVGNALRGHAEGSLSSAVDKYFIRATDASVVFTRQGRKLRADISVHPGPRGLLVQGRHESDDPYAAFDGALERISKQLRRYKRRLANHHKGQGETAMLALQYVIQPDHEDEEIAEDAQPVIIAEMPEEIAILTVSEAVM
;
A
#
# COMPACT_ATOMS: atom_id res chain seq x y z
N MET A 1 -14.33 -2.78 5.86
CA MET A 1 -13.47 -3.17 4.73
C MET A 1 -14.35 -3.09 3.51
N ASP A 2 -14.07 -2.15 2.61
CA ASP A 2 -14.81 -2.05 1.36
C ASP A 2 -14.22 -3.05 0.37
N ILE A 3 -15.06 -3.88 -0.24
CA ILE A 3 -14.66 -4.89 -1.23
C ILE A 3 -15.33 -4.57 -2.54
N SER A 4 -14.53 -4.31 -3.58
CA SER A 4 -15.05 -4.07 -4.93
C SER A 4 -14.70 -5.23 -5.86
N VAL A 5 -15.72 -5.93 -6.37
CA VAL A 5 -15.54 -6.97 -7.38
C VAL A 5 -15.96 -6.44 -8.75
N LYS A 6 -15.03 -6.46 -9.71
CA LYS A 6 -15.19 -5.94 -11.06
C LYS A 6 -14.80 -6.98 -12.10
N GLY A 7 -15.49 -7.01 -13.23
CA GLY A 7 -15.11 -7.77 -14.41
C GLY A 7 -14.63 -6.84 -15.51
N LYS A 8 -13.43 -7.08 -16.05
CA LYS A 8 -12.92 -6.40 -17.24
C LYS A 8 -13.30 -7.25 -18.46
N ASN A 9 -14.28 -6.76 -19.22
CA ASN A 9 -14.84 -7.45 -20.39
C ASN A 9 -15.41 -8.84 -20.06
N LEU A 10 -15.89 -9.00 -18.82
CA LEU A 10 -16.52 -10.21 -18.30
C LEU A 10 -17.68 -9.80 -17.40
N ASP A 11 -18.82 -10.45 -17.54
CA ASP A 11 -19.92 -10.27 -16.60
C ASP A 11 -19.72 -11.19 -15.40
N VAL A 12 -19.75 -10.61 -14.19
CA VAL A 12 -19.46 -11.32 -12.95
C VAL A 12 -20.78 -11.60 -12.25
N GLY A 13 -21.18 -12.87 -12.26
CA GLY A 13 -22.42 -13.31 -11.61
C GLY A 13 -22.39 -13.13 -10.09
N ASN A 14 -23.57 -13.02 -9.49
CA ASN A 14 -23.75 -12.81 -8.04
C ASN A 14 -23.11 -13.93 -7.19
N ALA A 15 -23.14 -15.17 -7.66
CA ALA A 15 -22.52 -16.30 -6.96
C ALA A 15 -21.00 -16.15 -6.85
N LEU A 16 -20.34 -15.78 -7.96
CA LEU A 16 -18.89 -15.57 -7.97
C LEU A 16 -18.50 -14.34 -7.15
N ARG A 17 -19.31 -13.28 -7.20
CA ARG A 17 -19.14 -12.08 -6.38
C ARG A 17 -19.20 -12.42 -4.88
N GLY A 18 -20.26 -13.10 -4.43
CA GLY A 18 -20.42 -13.47 -3.04
C GLY A 18 -19.33 -14.42 -2.54
N HIS A 19 -18.90 -15.37 -3.38
CA HIS A 19 -17.76 -16.23 -3.07
C HIS A 19 -16.47 -15.43 -2.90
N ALA A 20 -16.17 -14.52 -3.83
CA ALA A 20 -14.98 -13.69 -3.77
C ALA A 20 -14.96 -12.79 -2.53
N GLU A 21 -16.07 -12.12 -2.22
CA GLU A 21 -16.22 -11.25 -1.05
C GLU A 21 -16.06 -12.01 0.26
N GLY A 22 -16.75 -13.15 0.44
CA GLY A 22 -16.69 -13.94 1.66
C GLY A 22 -15.32 -14.57 1.93
N SER A 23 -14.71 -15.17 0.90
CA SER A 23 -13.39 -15.79 0.99
C SER A 23 -12.30 -14.75 1.23
N LEU A 24 -12.37 -13.59 0.57
CA LEU A 24 -11.41 -12.51 0.74
C LEU A 24 -11.51 -11.87 2.13
N SER A 25 -12.73 -11.56 2.61
CA SER A 25 -12.94 -11.03 3.96
C SER A 25 -12.34 -11.96 5.00
N SER A 26 -12.69 -13.25 4.94
CA SER A 26 -12.20 -14.26 5.89
C SER A 26 -10.67 -14.37 5.90
N ALA A 27 -10.04 -14.29 4.72
CA ALA A 27 -8.58 -14.36 4.60
C ALA A 27 -7.90 -13.11 5.16
N VAL A 28 -8.47 -11.93 4.93
CA VAL A 28 -7.93 -10.65 5.39
C VAL A 28 -8.12 -10.48 6.90
N ASP A 29 -9.31 -10.77 7.42
CA ASP A 29 -9.66 -10.65 8.84
C ASP A 29 -8.74 -11.49 9.75
N LYS A 30 -8.27 -12.65 9.25
CA LYS A 30 -7.29 -13.50 9.95
C LYS A 30 -5.96 -12.79 10.24
N TYR A 31 -5.55 -11.85 9.38
CA TYR A 31 -4.26 -11.18 9.48
C TYR A 31 -4.36 -9.73 9.95
N PHE A 32 -5.37 -8.99 9.49
CA PHE A 32 -5.55 -7.56 9.74
C PHE A 32 -6.99 -7.26 10.19
N ILE A 33 -7.15 -6.65 11.38
CA ILE A 33 -8.46 -6.29 11.96
C ILE A 33 -9.02 -4.99 11.34
N ARG A 34 -8.17 -4.17 10.71
CA ARG A 34 -8.53 -2.90 10.07
C ARG A 34 -7.98 -2.82 8.64
N ALA A 35 -8.46 -3.68 7.75
CA ALA A 35 -8.22 -3.51 6.33
C ALA A 35 -9.13 -2.41 5.75
N THR A 36 -8.54 -1.50 4.99
CA THR A 36 -9.22 -0.30 4.48
C THR A 36 -10.03 -0.66 3.23
N ASP A 37 -9.36 -1.19 2.22
CA ASP A 37 -9.94 -1.41 0.89
C ASP A 37 -9.35 -2.66 0.22
N ALA A 38 -10.19 -3.37 -0.53
CA ALA A 38 -9.76 -4.44 -1.42
C ALA A 38 -10.53 -4.44 -2.74
N SER A 39 -9.83 -4.77 -3.82
CA SER A 39 -10.41 -4.90 -5.14
C SER A 39 -10.06 -6.25 -5.76
N VAL A 40 -11.04 -6.83 -6.46
CA VAL A 40 -10.90 -8.05 -7.24
C VAL A 40 -11.32 -7.75 -8.66
N VAL A 41 -10.41 -7.97 -9.60
CA VAL A 41 -10.65 -7.74 -11.03
C VAL A 41 -10.49 -9.06 -11.78
N PHE A 42 -11.58 -9.52 -12.38
CA PHE A 42 -11.56 -10.66 -13.29
C PHE A 42 -11.34 -10.17 -14.73
N THR A 43 -10.34 -10.71 -15.40
CA THR A 43 -10.03 -10.37 -16.80
C THR A 43 -9.93 -11.64 -17.63
N ARG A 44 -10.47 -11.62 -18.85
CA ARG A 44 -10.29 -12.71 -19.82
C ARG A 44 -8.99 -12.51 -20.61
N GLN A 45 -8.04 -13.45 -20.53
CA GLN A 45 -6.82 -13.49 -21.34
C GLN A 45 -6.87 -14.68 -22.30
N GLY A 46 -7.30 -14.43 -23.54
CA GLY A 46 -7.44 -15.48 -24.54
C GLY A 46 -8.45 -16.54 -24.10
N ARG A 47 -8.00 -17.79 -23.95
CA ARG A 47 -8.82 -18.91 -23.46
C ARG A 47 -8.92 -18.98 -21.93
N LYS A 48 -8.00 -18.31 -21.22
CA LYS A 48 -7.89 -18.38 -19.77
C LYS A 48 -8.53 -17.17 -19.11
N LEU A 49 -8.86 -17.34 -17.84
CA LEU A 49 -9.37 -16.32 -16.95
C LEU A 49 -8.30 -15.97 -15.92
N ARG A 50 -8.09 -14.67 -15.74
CA ARG A 50 -7.15 -14.11 -14.78
C ARG A 50 -7.93 -13.40 -13.68
N ALA A 51 -7.59 -13.69 -12.43
CA ALA A 51 -8.04 -12.94 -11.27
C ALA A 51 -6.87 -12.12 -10.73
N ASP A 52 -7.07 -10.81 -10.63
CA ASP A 52 -6.16 -9.88 -9.97
C ASP A 52 -6.82 -9.39 -8.69
N ILE A 53 -6.14 -9.57 -7.55
CA ILE A 53 -6.58 -9.12 -6.24
C ILE A 53 -5.60 -8.06 -5.75
N SER A 54 -6.12 -6.92 -5.30
CA SER A 54 -5.35 -5.87 -4.64
C SER A 54 -5.94 -5.60 -3.26
N VAL A 55 -5.11 -5.60 -2.22
CA VAL A 55 -5.52 -5.33 -0.84
C VAL A 55 -4.66 -4.21 -0.27
N HIS A 56 -5.29 -3.27 0.43
CA HIS A 56 -4.64 -2.24 1.21
C HIS A 56 -4.68 -2.59 2.71
N PRO A 57 -3.66 -3.31 3.24
CA PRO A 57 -3.57 -3.64 4.66
C PRO A 57 -3.14 -2.42 5.50
N GLY A 58 -4.12 -1.61 5.91
CA GLY A 58 -3.98 -0.62 7.00
C GLY A 58 -3.40 0.74 6.59
N PRO A 59 -3.06 1.59 7.59
CA PRO A 59 -2.78 3.02 7.38
C PRO A 59 -1.39 3.34 6.80
N ARG A 60 -0.47 2.37 6.70
CA ARG A 60 0.89 2.58 6.17
C ARG A 60 1.00 2.63 4.63
N GLY A 61 -0.13 2.73 3.92
CA GLY A 61 -0.14 2.98 2.47
C GLY A 61 0.40 1.86 1.58
N LEU A 62 0.65 0.66 2.12
CA LEU A 62 1.18 -0.46 1.33
C LEU A 62 0.05 -1.13 0.51
N LEU A 63 0.32 -1.37 -0.77
CA LEU A 63 -0.56 -2.10 -1.69
C LEU A 63 -0.03 -3.53 -1.87
N VAL A 64 -0.83 -4.53 -1.53
CA VAL A 64 -0.49 -5.94 -1.72
C VAL A 64 -1.27 -6.46 -2.92
N GLN A 65 -0.57 -6.94 -3.95
CA GLN A 65 -1.17 -7.45 -5.18
C GLN A 65 -0.81 -8.90 -5.46
N GLY A 66 -1.81 -9.65 -5.89
CA GLY A 66 -1.71 -11.07 -6.24
C GLY A 66 -2.52 -11.36 -7.48
N ARG A 67 -1.92 -12.10 -8.41
CA ARG A 67 -2.56 -12.51 -9.66
C ARG A 67 -2.51 -14.00 -9.83
N HIS A 68 -3.51 -14.60 -10.45
CA HIS A 68 -3.46 -15.99 -10.92
C HIS A 68 -4.34 -16.18 -12.15
N GLU A 69 -4.00 -17.20 -12.95
CA GLU A 69 -4.63 -17.46 -14.24
C GLU A 69 -4.97 -18.94 -14.34
N SER A 70 -6.21 -19.25 -14.69
CA SER A 70 -6.75 -20.60 -14.80
C SER A 70 -7.85 -20.65 -15.88
N ASP A 71 -8.27 -21.84 -16.28
CA ASP A 71 -9.39 -22.02 -17.23
C ASP A 71 -10.77 -21.79 -16.56
N ASP A 72 -10.84 -21.86 -15.22
CA ASP A 72 -12.05 -21.65 -14.41
C ASP A 72 -11.94 -20.35 -13.58
N PRO A 73 -12.97 -19.47 -13.56
CA PRO A 73 -12.97 -18.27 -12.72
C PRO A 73 -12.73 -18.53 -11.24
N TYR A 74 -13.28 -19.64 -10.70
CA TYR A 74 -13.13 -19.98 -9.28
C TYR A 74 -11.69 -20.38 -8.97
N ALA A 75 -11.12 -21.27 -9.77
CA ALA A 75 -9.72 -21.68 -9.61
C ALA A 75 -8.75 -20.49 -9.80
N ALA A 76 -9.05 -19.56 -10.72
CA ALA A 76 -8.27 -18.34 -10.89
C ALA A 76 -8.30 -17.47 -9.63
N PHE A 77 -9.49 -17.31 -9.02
CA PHE A 77 -9.64 -16.57 -7.77
C PHE A 77 -8.91 -17.26 -6.60
N ASP A 78 -9.10 -18.56 -6.42
CA ASP A 78 -8.51 -19.31 -5.30
C ASP A 78 -6.98 -19.27 -5.34
N GLY A 79 -6.37 -19.43 -6.51
CA GLY A 79 -4.92 -19.32 -6.63
C GLY A 79 -4.40 -17.90 -6.42
N ALA A 80 -5.19 -16.87 -6.76
CA ALA A 80 -4.85 -15.48 -6.44
C ALA A 80 -4.96 -15.22 -4.93
N LEU A 81 -6.00 -15.75 -4.29
CA LEU A 81 -6.24 -15.66 -2.85
C LEU A 81 -5.12 -16.34 -2.05
N GLU A 82 -4.66 -17.52 -2.49
CA GLU A 82 -3.55 -18.22 -1.86
C GLU A 82 -2.27 -17.35 -1.88
N ARG A 83 -1.98 -16.70 -3.00
CA ARG A 83 -0.82 -15.79 -3.14
C ARG A 83 -0.93 -14.58 -2.22
N ILE A 84 -2.09 -13.92 -2.18
CA ILE A 84 -2.36 -12.80 -1.29
C ILE A 84 -2.24 -13.21 0.18
N SER A 85 -2.82 -14.35 0.58
CA SER A 85 -2.75 -14.82 1.97
C SER A 85 -1.32 -15.05 2.44
N LYS A 86 -0.44 -15.59 1.57
CA LYS A 86 0.99 -15.76 1.85
C LYS A 86 1.69 -14.42 2.02
N GLN A 87 1.42 -13.43 1.14
CA GLN A 87 1.98 -12.09 1.24
C GLN A 87 1.52 -11.37 2.51
N LEU A 88 0.22 -11.38 2.83
CA LEU A 88 -0.35 -10.80 4.04
C LEU A 88 0.25 -11.41 5.31
N ARG A 89 0.41 -12.74 5.35
CA ARG A 89 1.09 -13.43 6.45
C ARG A 89 2.55 -12.99 6.58
N ARG A 90 3.29 -12.90 5.47
CA ARG A 90 4.70 -12.48 5.46
C ARG A 90 4.82 -11.04 5.96
N TYR A 91 3.92 -10.16 5.52
CA TYR A 91 3.88 -8.77 5.93
C TYR A 91 3.56 -8.62 7.42
N LYS A 92 2.52 -9.29 7.92
CA LYS A 92 2.20 -9.33 9.36
C LYS A 92 3.39 -9.79 10.20
N ARG A 93 4.13 -10.81 9.74
CA ARG A 93 5.34 -11.30 10.43
C ARG A 93 6.45 -10.25 10.45
N ARG A 94 6.68 -9.51 9.35
CA ARG A 94 7.68 -8.42 9.31
C ARG A 94 7.32 -7.31 10.28
N LEU A 95 6.05 -6.89 10.29
CA LEU A 95 5.53 -5.87 11.22
C LEU A 95 5.72 -6.28 12.69
N ALA A 96 5.36 -7.52 13.03
CA ALA A 96 5.53 -8.05 14.38
C ALA A 96 7.02 -8.16 14.80
N ASN A 97 7.90 -8.51 13.86
CA ASN A 97 9.34 -8.59 14.13
C ASN A 97 9.98 -7.21 14.33
N HIS A 98 9.43 -6.15 13.74
CA HIS A 98 9.97 -4.79 13.85
C HIS A 98 9.76 -4.16 15.25
N HIS A 99 8.77 -4.63 16.01
CA HIS A 99 8.55 -4.20 17.40
C HIS A 99 9.61 -4.69 18.41
N LYS A 100 10.55 -5.55 18.00
CA LYS A 100 11.63 -6.01 18.90
C LYS A 100 12.94 -5.24 18.74
N GLY A 101 13.06 -4.32 17.79
CA GLY A 101 14.38 -3.79 17.38
C GLY A 101 14.57 -2.28 17.31
N GLN A 102 13.53 -1.44 17.27
CA GLN A 102 13.77 -0.02 17.00
C GLN A 102 12.74 0.88 17.68
N GLY A 103 13.22 1.68 18.62
CA GLY A 103 12.46 2.81 19.16
C GLY A 103 12.09 3.75 18.02
N GLU A 104 10.82 4.09 17.93
CA GLU A 104 10.29 5.15 17.09
C GLU A 104 10.95 6.47 17.51
N THR A 105 12.07 6.79 16.89
CA THR A 105 12.54 8.17 16.80
C THR A 105 12.32 8.55 15.35
N ALA A 106 11.10 8.99 15.05
CA ALA A 106 10.93 9.90 13.94
C ALA A 106 11.88 11.08 14.21
N MET A 107 13.00 11.14 13.50
CA MET A 107 13.81 12.35 13.52
C MET A 107 12.94 13.42 12.89
N LEU A 108 12.56 14.42 13.68
CA LEU A 108 12.06 15.69 13.18
C LEU A 108 12.99 16.14 12.07
N ALA A 109 12.44 16.39 10.89
CA ALA A 109 13.19 17.00 9.80
C ALA A 109 13.95 18.19 10.38
N LEU A 110 15.27 18.19 10.23
CA LEU A 110 16.14 19.25 10.72
C LEU A 110 15.69 20.55 10.06
N GLN A 111 14.93 21.37 10.79
CA GLN A 111 14.59 22.72 10.37
C GLN A 111 15.85 23.56 10.55
N TYR A 112 16.67 23.63 9.50
CA TYR A 112 17.81 24.53 9.46
C TYR A 112 17.28 25.93 9.17
N VAL A 113 17.13 26.75 10.21
CA VAL A 113 16.99 28.19 10.04
C VAL A 113 18.38 28.71 9.68
N ILE A 114 18.60 29.04 8.40
CA ILE A 114 19.81 29.75 7.97
C ILE A 114 19.78 31.10 8.69
N GLN A 115 20.60 31.26 9.72
CA GLN A 115 20.81 32.58 10.32
C GLN A 115 21.59 33.42 9.31
N PRO A 116 21.18 34.67 9.04
CA PRO A 116 21.94 35.54 8.17
C PRO A 116 23.33 35.74 8.77
N ASP A 117 24.37 35.49 7.96
CA ASP A 117 25.75 35.77 8.34
C ASP A 117 25.85 37.20 8.84
N HIS A 118 26.38 37.37 10.06
CA HIS A 118 26.74 38.68 10.60
C HIS A 118 28.11 39.05 10.06
N GLU A 119 28.19 39.27 8.75
CA GLU A 119 29.26 40.08 8.18
C GLU A 119 28.61 41.36 7.69
N ASP A 120 29.10 42.49 8.21
CA ASP A 120 28.71 43.86 7.88
C ASP A 120 29.01 44.17 6.40
N GLU A 121 28.39 43.46 5.45
CA GLU A 121 28.26 43.90 4.08
C GLU A 121 26.96 44.71 3.98
N GLU A 122 27.08 45.96 3.53
CA GLU A 122 25.97 46.89 3.32
C GLU A 122 24.90 46.23 2.44
N ILE A 123 23.89 45.66 3.08
CA ILE A 123 22.70 45.13 2.45
C ILE A 123 21.98 46.33 1.82
N ALA A 124 21.90 46.38 0.49
CA ALA A 124 21.15 47.43 -0.21
C ALA A 124 19.73 47.54 0.36
N GLU A 125 19.21 48.77 0.55
CA GLU A 125 17.89 49.03 1.17
C GLU A 125 16.71 48.30 0.47
N ASP A 126 16.92 47.81 -0.76
CA ASP A 126 15.95 47.05 -1.56
C ASP A 126 16.10 45.52 -1.48
N ALA A 127 17.04 44.97 -0.72
CA ALA A 127 17.20 43.53 -0.57
C ALA A 127 16.16 42.97 0.42
N GLN A 128 14.94 42.78 -0.08
CA GLN A 128 13.89 42.08 0.65
C GLN A 128 14.34 40.63 0.91
N PRO A 129 14.16 40.11 2.13
CA PRO A 129 14.53 38.73 2.42
C PRO A 129 13.71 37.79 1.53
N VAL A 130 14.39 36.90 0.82
CA VAL A 130 13.74 35.89 -0.01
C VAL A 130 13.07 34.87 0.92
N ILE A 131 11.77 35.02 1.12
CA ILE A 131 10.96 34.07 1.88
C ILE A 131 10.69 32.86 0.98
N ILE A 132 11.41 31.77 1.20
CA ILE A 132 11.19 30.49 0.51
C ILE A 132 10.21 29.67 1.35
N ALA A 133 8.97 29.54 0.89
CA ALA A 133 7.97 28.67 1.49
C ALA A 133 8.04 27.28 0.84
N GLU A 134 8.78 26.36 1.47
CA GLU A 134 8.84 24.96 1.05
C GLU A 134 7.68 24.17 1.70
N MET A 135 7.05 23.27 0.94
CA MET A 135 6.00 22.41 1.48
C MET A 135 6.62 21.27 2.29
N PRO A 136 6.23 21.07 3.55
CA PRO A 136 6.73 19.95 4.34
C PRO A 136 6.16 18.64 3.76
N GLU A 137 7.06 17.76 3.32
CA GLU A 137 6.70 16.42 2.86
C GLU A 137 7.33 15.38 3.79
N GLU A 138 6.50 14.47 4.32
CA GLU A 138 6.95 13.45 5.26
C GLU A 138 7.59 12.28 4.49
N ILE A 139 8.92 12.18 4.58
CA ILE A 139 9.66 11.05 4.00
C ILE A 139 9.61 9.89 4.99
N ALA A 140 8.93 8.81 4.61
CA ALA A 140 8.89 7.60 5.42
C ALA A 140 10.28 6.92 5.48
N ILE A 141 10.77 6.66 6.69
CA ILE A 141 12.00 5.88 6.90
C ILE A 141 11.62 4.39 6.84
N LEU A 142 11.98 3.73 5.74
CA LEU A 142 11.73 2.32 5.50
C LEU A 142 13.05 1.53 5.47
N THR A 143 13.03 0.29 5.93
CA THR A 143 14.17 -0.62 5.73
C THR A 143 14.28 -1.01 4.25
N VAL A 144 15.49 -1.37 3.78
CA VAL A 144 15.72 -1.86 2.40
C VAL A 144 14.76 -3.00 2.04
N SER A 145 14.42 -3.84 3.01
CA SER A 145 13.50 -4.97 2.83
C SER A 145 12.03 -4.58 2.64
N GLU A 146 11.65 -3.39 3.10
CA GLU A 146 10.32 -2.80 2.93
C GLU A 146 10.21 -2.04 1.61
N ALA A 147 11.29 -1.39 1.16
CA ALA A 147 11.32 -0.65 -0.11
C ALA A 147 11.33 -1.54 -1.37
N VAL A 148 11.65 -2.83 -1.24
CA VAL A 148 11.86 -3.77 -2.37
C VAL A 148 10.65 -4.69 -2.65
N MET A 149 9.49 -4.47 -2.02
CA MET A 149 8.33 -5.38 -2.16
C MET A 149 7.35 -4.98 -3.25
#